data_AF-A0A3C0WQP6-F1
#
_entry.id   AF-A0A3C0WQP6-F1
#
_cell.length_a   1.000
_cell.length_b   1.000
_cell.length_c   1.000
_cell.angle_alpha   90.00
_cell.angle_beta   90.00
_cell.angle_gamma   90.00
#
_symmetry.space_group_name_H-M   'P 1'
#
loop_
_entity.id
_entity.type
_entity.pdbx_description
1 polymer ?
#
loop_
_entity_poly.entity_id
_entity_poly.type
_entity_poly.pdbx_seq_one_letter_code
_entity_poly.pdbx_strand_id
1 'polypeptide(L)' 'ASMALSISHRAYVLETGRIVLSGSAKEIAENPQVKSAYLGI' A
#
# COMPACT_ATOMS: atom_id res chain seq x y z
N ALA A 1 -4.09 4.24 -6.82
CA ALA A 1 -3.37 3.05 -6.29
C ALA A 1 -4.26 1.83 -6.04
N SER A 2 -5.57 1.98 -5.75
CA SER A 2 -6.48 0.85 -5.46
C SER A 2 -6.45 -0.26 -6.52
N MET A 3 -6.55 0.11 -7.81
CA MET A 3 -6.57 -0.85 -8.91
C MET A 3 -5.28 -1.69 -9.04
N ALA A 4 -4.12 -1.10 -8.70
CA ALA A 4 -2.84 -1.82 -8.72
C ALA A 4 -2.72 -2.80 -7.54
N LEU A 5 -3.17 -2.40 -6.35
CA LEU A 5 -3.22 -3.27 -5.18
C LEU A 5 -4.21 -4.42 -5.34
N SER A 6 -5.32 -4.21 -6.06
CA SER A 6 -6.32 -5.27 -6.31
C SER A 6 -5.83 -6.40 -7.22
N ILE A 7 -4.80 -6.17 -8.04
CA ILE A 7 -4.25 -7.18 -8.98
C ILE A 7 -2.90 -7.73 -8.48
N SER A 8 -2.26 -7.04 -7.54
CA SER A 8 -0.95 -7.40 -7.01
C SER A 8 -1.06 -8.45 -5.91
N HIS A 9 -0.09 -9.34 -5.82
CA HIS A 9 0.00 -10.31 -4.73
C HIS A 9 0.75 -9.74 -3.51
N ARG A 10 1.71 -8.86 -3.77
CA ARG A 10 2.55 -8.20 -2.77
C ARG A 10 2.63 -6.72 -3.06
N ALA A 11 2.79 -5.92 -2.01
CA ALA A 11 2.98 -4.49 -2.13
C ALA A 11 4.04 -3.98 -1.14
N TYR A 12 4.72 -2.93 -1.56
CA TYR A 12 5.77 -2.26 -0.81
C TYR A 12 5.53 -0.75 -0.89
N VAL A 13 5.52 -0.10 0.26
CA VAL A 13 5.37 1.35 0.41
C VAL A 13 6.74 1.93 0.65
N LEU A 14 7.11 2.89 -0.20
CA LEU A 14 8.43 3.50 -0.22
C LEU A 14 8.27 4.97 0.16
N GLU A 15 8.90 5.36 1.26
CA GLU A 15 8.88 6.72 1.78
C GLU A 15 10.33 7.18 1.96
N THR A 16 10.69 8.30 1.31
CA THR A 16 12.02 8.93 1.43
C THR A 16 13.18 7.95 1.15
N GLY A 17 13.01 7.06 0.17
CA GLY A 17 14.03 6.08 -0.21
C GLY A 17 14.12 4.85 0.70
N ARG A 18 13.20 4.67 1.66
CA ARG A 18 13.12 3.48 2.53
C ARG A 18 11.78 2.78 2.36
N ILE A 19 11.79 1.45 2.48
CA ILE A 19 10.55 0.66 2.55
C ILE A 19 10.01 0.79 3.96
N VAL A 20 8.86 1.43 4.10
CA VAL A 20 8.20 1.66 5.40
C VAL A 20 7.09 0.66 5.68
N LEU A 21 6.51 0.07 4.63
CA LEU A 21 5.48 -0.95 4.74
C LEU A 21 5.69 -2.02 3.67
N SER A 22 5.55 -3.29 4.02
CA SER A 22 5.64 -4.41 3.07
C SER A 22 4.73 -5.54 3.49
N GLY A 23 4.02 -6.16 2.55
CA GLY A 23 3.10 -7.23 2.87
C GLY A 23 2.33 -7.72 1.65
N SER A 24 1.27 -8.49 1.90
CA SER A 24 0.32 -8.80 0.84
C SER A 24 -0.36 -7.52 0.37
N ALA A 25 -0.73 -7.44 -0.91
CA ALA A 25 -1.38 -6.24 -1.41
C ALA A 25 -2.72 -5.95 -0.69
N LYS A 26 -3.37 -7.00 -0.18
CA LYS A 26 -4.59 -6.90 0.61
C LYS A 26 -4.35 -6.25 1.98
N GLU A 27 -3.34 -6.71 2.73
CA GLU A 27 -2.96 -6.08 4.01
C GLU A 27 -2.54 -4.62 3.83
N ILE A 28 -1.77 -4.34 2.78
CA ILE A 28 -1.32 -2.99 2.46
C ILE A 28 -2.50 -2.09 2.05
N ALA A 29 -3.46 -2.62 1.29
CA ALA A 29 -4.67 -1.90 0.90
C ALA A 29 -5.62 -1.66 2.09
N GLU A 30 -5.65 -2.56 3.07
CA GLU A 30 -6.47 -2.43 4.28
C GLU A 30 -5.81 -1.52 5.33
N ASN A 31 -4.50 -1.27 5.23
CA ASN A 31 -3.76 -0.46 6.17
C ASN A 31 -4.24 1.01 6.17
N PRO A 32 -4.67 1.55 7.33
CA PRO A 32 -5.22 2.90 7.42
C PRO A 32 -4.24 4.01 7.05
N GLN A 33 -2.93 3.84 7.30
CA GLN A 33 -1.91 4.80 6.89
C GLN A 33 -1.78 4.86 5.37
N VAL A 34 -1.84 3.71 4.70
CA VAL A 34 -1.76 3.62 3.23
C VAL A 34 -3.04 4.15 2.59
N LYS A 35 -4.21 3.86 3.18
CA LYS A 35 -5.48 4.41 2.72
C LYS A 35 -5.49 5.94 2.77
N SER A 36 -5.08 6.50 3.90
CA SER A 36 -5.05 7.96 4.09
C SER A 36 -4.01 8.63 3.20
N ALA A 37 -2.78 8.09 3.14
CA ALA A 37 -1.68 8.73 2.40
C ALA A 37 -1.76 8.54 0.87
N TYR A 38 -2.33 7.44 0.38
CA TYR A 38 -2.23 7.06 -1.04
C TYR A 38 -3.55 6.69 -1.73
N LEU A 39 -4.63 6.44 -0.98
CA LEU A 39 -5.95 6.14 -1.54
C LEU A 39 -6.96 7.28 -1.36
N GLY A 40 -6.69 8.25 -0.48
CA GLY A 40 -7.44 9.50 -0.40
C GLY A 40 -8.92 9.34 0.00
N ILE A 41 -9.25 8.28 0.75
CA ILE A 41 -10.57 8.02 1.32
C ILE A 41 -10.58 8.18 2.84
#